data_AF-A0A0E4CMT1-F1
#
_entry.id   AF-A0A0E4CMT1-F1
#
_cell.length_a   1.000
_cell.length_b   1.000
_cell.length_c   1.000
_cell.angle_alpha   90.00
_cell.angle_beta   90.00
_cell.angle_gamma   90.00
#
_symmetry.space_group_name_H-M   'P 1'
#
loop_
_entity.id
_entity.type
_entity.pdbx_description
1 polymer ?
#
loop_
_entity_poly.entity_id
_entity_poly.type
_entity_poly.pdbx_seq_one_letter_code
_entity_poly.pdbx_strand_id
1 'polypeptide(L)'
;MPASFAPEWIPPLRECPAALAAVQSRYQSEVQRHAEREKLRLHELQMLKALLPKLQAAELTRKRERQKSCWPKGVVLEREIYELPSVEEQVQRQNANIESRVSALGELLQEGLQRWSGGFDKRLTGRYRAGNPRDVVAYLEAVLTTMPLPDFIAPKVKVAYTPNSRQLVVEYELPTVDIVPRAKLYRFVKSRDAVTETMRPVTQVKGLYANAIAQLALLCLACIFDSDSERHIEVVVLTAWWTRSTHEADNRFDRASSPCASPVTPSRRLT
;
A
#
# COMPACT_ATOMS: atom_id res chain seq x y z
N MET A 1 40.30 -16.43 -93.06
CA MET A 1 40.68 -15.33 -92.15
C MET A 1 39.74 -15.39 -90.96
N PRO A 2 40.22 -15.45 -89.71
CA PRO A 2 39.35 -15.62 -88.56
C PRO A 2 38.67 -14.29 -88.24
N ALA A 3 37.34 -14.31 -88.13
CA ALA A 3 36.54 -13.17 -87.69
C ALA A 3 36.93 -12.83 -86.25
N SER A 4 37.28 -11.57 -85.99
CA SER A 4 37.61 -11.07 -84.66
C SER A 4 36.39 -11.17 -83.76
N PHE A 5 36.45 -12.08 -82.78
CA PHE A 5 35.39 -12.35 -81.79
C PHE A 5 35.45 -11.37 -80.60
N ALA A 6 35.74 -10.09 -80.85
CA ALA A 6 35.77 -9.07 -79.81
C ALA A 6 34.42 -8.34 -79.81
N PRO A 7 33.62 -8.38 -78.73
CA PRO A 7 32.37 -7.65 -78.67
C PRO A 7 32.61 -6.13 -78.80
N GLU A 8 31.74 -5.43 -79.53
CA GLU A 8 31.90 -4.05 -80.03
C GLU A 8 32.17 -2.97 -78.96
N TRP A 9 31.95 -3.29 -77.67
CA TRP A 9 32.18 -2.38 -76.55
C TRP A 9 33.62 -2.43 -76.00
N ILE A 10 34.47 -3.35 -76.49
CA ILE A 10 35.86 -3.46 -76.06
C ILE A 10 36.72 -2.44 -76.83
N PRO A 11 37.42 -1.53 -76.15
CA PRO A 11 38.30 -0.56 -76.80
C PRO A 11 39.44 -1.26 -77.58
N PRO A 12 40.13 -0.59 -78.51
CA PRO A 12 41.23 -1.18 -79.25
C PRO A 12 42.32 -1.74 -78.30
N LEU A 13 42.94 -2.87 -78.67
CA LEU A 13 43.87 -3.64 -77.80
C LEU A 13 44.97 -2.81 -77.11
N ARG A 14 45.41 -1.70 -77.73
CA ARG A 14 46.40 -0.77 -77.15
C ARG A 14 45.86 0.03 -75.96
N GLU A 15 44.56 0.26 -75.91
CA GLU A 15 43.87 1.06 -74.89
C GLU A 15 43.23 0.19 -73.79
N CYS A 16 43.07 -1.12 -74.04
CA CYS A 16 42.54 -2.09 -73.07
C CYS A 16 43.21 -2.03 -71.68
N PRO A 17 44.54 -1.89 -71.52
CA PRO A 17 45.17 -1.80 -70.20
C PRO A 17 44.75 -0.54 -69.43
N ALA A 18 44.64 0.59 -70.13
CA ALA A 18 44.23 1.86 -69.54
C ALA A 18 42.73 1.85 -69.18
N ALA A 19 41.89 1.27 -70.04
CA ALA A 19 40.47 1.09 -69.78
C ALA A 19 40.23 0.15 -68.58
N LEU A 20 40.97 -0.97 -68.49
CA LEU A 20 40.90 -1.89 -67.36
C LEU A 20 41.32 -1.21 -66.05
N ALA A 21 42.42 -0.46 -66.06
CA ALA A 21 42.88 0.30 -64.90
C ALA A 21 41.83 1.33 -64.43
N ALA A 22 41.19 2.05 -65.37
CA ALA A 22 40.13 3.00 -65.04
C ALA A 22 38.90 2.33 -64.41
N VAL A 23 38.48 1.17 -64.91
CA VAL A 23 37.38 0.39 -64.33
C VAL A 23 37.75 -0.13 -62.94
N GLN A 24 38.97 -0.63 -62.75
CA GLN A 24 39.47 -1.08 -61.45
C GLN A 24 39.51 0.05 -60.43
N SER A 25 40.00 1.23 -60.80
CA SER A 25 40.00 2.41 -59.91
C SER A 25 38.59 2.87 -59.55
N ARG A 26 37.65 2.88 -60.51
CA ARG A 26 36.25 3.19 -60.24
C ARG A 26 35.62 2.19 -59.27
N TYR A 27 35.80 0.90 -59.51
CA TYR A 27 35.31 -0.16 -58.61
C TYR A 27 35.90 -0.01 -57.20
N GLN A 28 37.22 0.18 -57.07
CA GLN A 28 37.86 0.40 -55.78
C GLN A 28 37.30 1.66 -55.06
N SER A 29 37.07 2.75 -55.79
CA SER A 29 36.49 3.97 -55.22
C SER A 29 35.04 3.76 -54.74
N GLU A 30 34.25 2.99 -55.47
CA GLU A 30 32.87 2.67 -55.09
C GLU A 30 32.82 1.73 -53.87
N VAL A 31 33.73 0.76 -53.78
CA VAL A 31 33.87 -0.11 -52.60
C VAL A 31 34.22 0.71 -51.36
N GLN A 32 35.15 1.66 -51.48
CA GLN A 32 35.51 2.58 -50.38
C GLN A 32 34.31 3.46 -49.96
N ARG A 33 33.64 4.11 -50.92
CA ARG A 33 32.43 4.92 -50.67
C ARG A 33 31.30 4.10 -50.05
N HIS A 34 31.13 2.85 -50.47
CA HIS A 34 30.15 1.94 -49.88
C HIS A 34 30.52 1.63 -48.42
N ALA A 35 31.78 1.29 -48.13
CA ALA A 35 32.23 1.02 -46.77
C ALA A 35 32.09 2.24 -45.85
N GLU A 36 32.36 3.45 -46.35
CA GLU A 36 32.16 4.70 -45.62
C GLU A 36 30.67 4.94 -45.30
N ARG A 37 29.77 4.72 -46.27
CA ARG A 37 28.31 4.80 -46.04
C ARG A 37 27.83 3.82 -44.97
N GLU A 38 28.32 2.58 -44.99
CA GLU A 38 27.96 1.58 -43.98
C GLU A 38 28.48 1.94 -42.58
N LYS A 39 29.70 2.48 -42.48
CA LYS A 39 30.22 3.01 -41.20
C LYS A 39 29.35 4.13 -40.63
N LEU A 40 28.89 5.05 -41.48
CA LEU A 40 27.99 6.12 -41.08
C LEU A 40 26.65 5.57 -40.58
N ARG A 41 26.01 4.64 -41.33
CA ARG A 41 24.76 3.98 -40.91
C ARG A 41 24.89 3.27 -39.57
N LEU A 42 26.00 2.57 -39.34
CA LEU A 42 26.27 1.91 -38.05
C LEU A 42 26.43 2.92 -36.91
N HIS A 43 27.11 4.03 -37.16
CA HIS A 43 27.26 5.10 -36.18
C HIS A 43 25.91 5.72 -35.81
N GLU A 44 25.07 6.03 -36.81
CA GLU A 44 23.70 6.51 -36.60
C GLU A 44 22.87 5.53 -35.76
N LEU A 45 22.92 4.23 -36.09
CA LEU A 45 22.22 3.19 -35.32
C LEU A 45 22.72 3.10 -33.87
N GLN A 46 24.04 3.18 -33.66
CA GLN A 46 24.62 3.18 -32.31
C GLN A 46 24.18 4.41 -31.52
N MET A 47 24.14 5.59 -32.15
CA MET A 47 23.63 6.81 -31.52
C MET A 47 22.15 6.66 -31.14
N LEU A 48 21.29 6.20 -32.05
CA LEU A 48 19.87 6.00 -31.77
C LEU A 48 19.63 5.00 -30.65
N LYS A 49 20.38 3.89 -30.65
CA LYS A 49 20.33 2.88 -29.59
C LYS A 49 20.73 3.46 -28.23
N ALA A 50 21.73 4.33 -28.20
CA ALA A 50 22.18 5.02 -26.99
C ALA A 50 21.15 6.05 -26.48
N LEU A 51 20.39 6.68 -27.38
CA LEU A 51 19.37 7.67 -27.05
C LEU A 51 18.01 7.07 -26.66
N LEU A 52 17.66 5.91 -27.20
CA LEU A 52 16.39 5.22 -26.94
C LEU A 52 16.00 5.13 -25.45
N PRO A 53 16.86 4.69 -24.52
CA PRO A 53 16.48 4.61 -23.10
C PRO A 53 16.20 5.99 -22.49
N LYS A 54 16.88 7.04 -22.94
CA LYS A 54 16.62 8.42 -22.48
C LYS A 54 15.25 8.90 -22.94
N LEU A 55 14.88 8.62 -24.18
CA LEU A 55 13.56 8.94 -24.73
C LEU A 55 12.46 8.16 -24.01
N GLN A 56 12.66 6.85 -23.80
CA GLN A 56 11.72 6.01 -23.06
C GLN A 56 11.54 6.51 -21.62
N ALA A 57 12.63 6.88 -20.93
CA ALA A 57 12.56 7.46 -19.59
C ALA A 57 11.76 8.77 -19.60
N ALA A 58 11.98 9.64 -20.58
CA ALA A 58 11.22 10.90 -20.72
C ALA A 58 9.74 10.69 -21.06
N GLU A 59 9.40 9.66 -21.83
CA GLU A 59 8.00 9.29 -22.07
C GLU A 59 7.33 8.75 -20.80
N LEU A 60 8.06 7.91 -20.04
CA LEU A 60 7.57 7.38 -18.77
C LEU A 60 7.32 8.51 -17.76
N THR A 61 8.23 9.49 -17.63
CA THR A 61 8.02 10.63 -16.73
C THR A 61 6.78 11.43 -17.11
N ARG A 62 6.60 11.74 -18.40
CA ARG A 62 5.38 12.42 -18.90
C ARG A 62 4.11 11.66 -18.60
N LYS A 63 4.12 10.32 -18.82
CA LYS A 63 2.98 9.46 -18.48
C LYS A 63 2.67 9.50 -16.98
N ARG A 64 3.70 9.47 -16.13
CA ARG A 64 3.55 9.53 -14.66
C ARG A 64 3.02 10.88 -14.19
N GLU A 65 3.53 11.97 -14.72
CA GLU A 65 3.03 13.31 -14.43
C GLU A 65 1.56 13.46 -14.81
N ARG A 66 1.19 12.97 -16.00
CA ARG A 66 -0.21 12.92 -16.44
C ARG A 66 -1.05 12.09 -15.47
N GLN A 67 -0.66 10.86 -15.15
CA GLN A 67 -1.39 10.01 -14.21
C GLN A 67 -1.61 10.72 -12.88
N LYS A 68 -0.56 11.35 -12.32
CA LYS A 68 -0.65 12.12 -11.08
C LYS A 68 -1.63 13.29 -11.20
N SER A 69 -1.66 13.98 -12.34
CA SER A 69 -2.59 15.11 -12.56
C SER A 69 -4.06 14.69 -12.66
N CYS A 70 -4.34 13.43 -12.99
CA CYS A 70 -5.71 12.92 -13.02
C CYS A 70 -6.33 12.80 -11.62
N TRP A 71 -5.51 12.67 -10.57
CA TRP A 71 -6.00 12.44 -9.20
C TRP A 71 -6.38 13.75 -8.48
N PRO A 72 -7.41 13.73 -7.60
CA PRO A 72 -7.75 14.89 -6.78
C PRO A 72 -6.59 15.35 -5.90
N LYS A 73 -6.51 16.65 -5.64
CA LYS A 73 -5.50 17.23 -4.75
C LYS A 73 -5.67 16.67 -3.33
N GLY A 74 -4.57 16.22 -2.73
CA GLY A 74 -4.55 15.66 -1.37
C GLY A 74 -4.64 14.13 -1.29
N VAL A 75 -4.92 13.44 -2.41
CA VAL A 75 -4.87 11.98 -2.45
C VAL A 75 -3.42 11.54 -2.61
N VAL A 76 -2.88 10.91 -1.56
CA VAL A 76 -1.56 10.27 -1.60
C VAL A 76 -1.75 8.81 -1.96
N LEU A 77 -1.22 8.40 -3.11
CA LEU A 77 -1.21 7.01 -3.52
C LEU A 77 0.03 6.31 -2.95
N GLU A 78 -0.17 5.12 -2.44
CA GLU A 78 0.94 4.23 -2.10
C GLU A 78 1.74 3.89 -3.36
N ARG A 79 3.03 3.61 -3.17
CA ARG A 79 3.99 3.37 -4.27
C ARG A 79 3.50 2.28 -5.23
N GLU A 80 2.97 1.19 -4.69
CA GLU A 80 2.47 0.05 -5.46
C GLU A 80 1.31 0.43 -6.38
N ILE A 81 0.44 1.33 -5.92
CA ILE A 81 -0.68 1.84 -6.72
C ILE A 81 -0.14 2.82 -7.75
N TYR A 82 0.69 3.77 -7.34
CA TYR A 82 1.26 4.77 -8.24
C TYR A 82 2.04 4.16 -9.41
N GLU A 83 2.74 3.05 -9.17
CA GLU A 83 3.53 2.35 -10.19
C GLU A 83 2.69 1.58 -11.23
N LEU A 84 1.38 1.42 -11.02
CA LEU A 84 0.51 0.75 -12.00
C LEU A 84 0.50 1.48 -13.37
N PRO A 85 0.41 0.73 -14.49
CA PRO A 85 0.52 1.29 -15.83
C PRO A 85 -0.70 2.13 -16.26
N SER A 86 -1.87 1.88 -15.67
CA SER A 86 -3.12 2.55 -16.05
C SER A 86 -3.80 3.24 -14.87
N VAL A 87 -4.36 4.44 -15.11
CA VAL A 87 -5.17 5.16 -14.11
C VAL A 87 -6.41 4.33 -13.71
N GLU A 88 -6.95 3.54 -14.62
CA GLU A 88 -8.09 2.66 -14.34
C GLU A 88 -7.72 1.57 -13.33
N GLU A 89 -6.54 0.96 -13.49
CA GLU A 89 -6.02 -0.03 -12.55
C GLU A 89 -5.68 0.61 -11.20
N GLN A 90 -5.12 1.83 -11.20
CA GLN A 90 -4.89 2.60 -9.98
C GLN A 90 -6.19 2.82 -9.20
N VAL A 91 -7.24 3.26 -9.90
CA VAL A 91 -8.55 3.49 -9.29
C VAL A 91 -9.16 2.20 -8.76
N GLN A 92 -9.10 1.11 -9.52
CA GLN A 92 -9.59 -0.20 -9.08
C GLN A 92 -8.85 -0.69 -7.82
N ARG A 93 -7.52 -0.61 -7.82
CA ARG A 93 -6.71 -1.00 -6.66
C ARG A 93 -7.01 -0.13 -5.44
N GLN A 94 -7.12 1.18 -5.61
CA GLN A 94 -7.47 2.09 -4.52
C GLN A 94 -8.85 1.80 -3.93
N ASN A 95 -9.84 1.51 -4.79
CA ASN A 95 -11.18 1.14 -4.36
C ASN A 95 -11.18 -0.19 -3.60
N ALA A 96 -10.43 -1.19 -4.09
CA ALA A 96 -10.25 -2.45 -3.38
C ALA A 96 -9.62 -2.24 -1.99
N ASN A 97 -8.62 -1.37 -1.85
CA ASN A 97 -8.04 -1.03 -0.55
C ASN A 97 -9.05 -0.35 0.39
N ILE A 98 -9.90 0.53 -0.13
CA ILE A 98 -10.98 1.16 0.64
C ILE A 98 -11.97 0.10 1.13
N GLU A 99 -12.41 -0.80 0.25
CA GLU A 99 -13.36 -1.87 0.56
C GLU A 99 -12.79 -2.84 1.59
N SER A 100 -11.57 -3.35 1.37
CA SER A 100 -10.87 -4.23 2.32
C SER A 100 -10.72 -3.58 3.69
N ARG A 101 -10.37 -2.28 3.75
CA ARG A 101 -10.27 -1.56 5.03
C ARG A 101 -11.61 -1.44 5.74
N VAL A 102 -12.70 -1.19 5.01
CA VAL A 102 -14.05 -1.13 5.60
C VAL A 102 -14.51 -2.51 6.07
N SER A 103 -14.24 -3.57 5.30
CA SER A 103 -14.56 -4.94 5.71
C SER A 103 -13.81 -5.30 6.98
N ALA A 104 -12.49 -5.05 7.03
CA ALA A 104 -11.67 -5.30 8.20
C ALA A 104 -12.18 -4.58 9.46
N LEU A 105 -12.66 -3.34 9.34
CA LEU A 105 -13.30 -2.61 10.45
C LEU A 105 -14.64 -3.22 10.88
N GLY A 106 -15.40 -3.78 9.94
CA GLY A 106 -16.69 -4.43 10.19
C GLY A 106 -16.57 -5.84 10.76
N GLU A 107 -15.40 -6.47 10.64
CA GLU A 107 -15.15 -7.87 11.01
C GLU A 107 -14.12 -8.01 12.14
N LEU A 108 -13.69 -6.90 12.77
CA LEU A 108 -12.66 -6.86 13.82
C LEU A 108 -12.84 -7.94 14.89
N LEU A 109 -14.07 -8.08 15.42
CA LEU A 109 -14.33 -9.05 16.48
C LEU A 109 -14.19 -10.48 15.97
N GLN A 110 -14.80 -10.78 14.83
CA GLN A 110 -14.82 -12.13 14.27
C GLN A 110 -13.42 -12.57 13.85
N GLU A 111 -12.74 -11.74 13.05
CA GLU A 111 -11.39 -11.98 12.56
C GLU A 111 -10.36 -12.01 13.70
N GLY A 112 -10.54 -11.15 14.70
CA GLY A 112 -9.72 -11.12 15.91
C GLY A 112 -9.84 -12.42 16.69
N LEU A 113 -11.07 -12.89 16.96
CA LEU A 113 -11.30 -14.16 17.66
C LEU A 113 -10.85 -15.39 16.86
N GLN A 114 -10.97 -15.38 15.54
CA GLN A 114 -10.51 -16.48 14.69
C GLN A 114 -8.98 -16.60 14.67
N ARG A 115 -8.27 -15.46 14.60
CA ARG A 115 -6.80 -15.44 14.66
C ARG A 115 -6.26 -15.59 16.07
N TRP A 116 -7.08 -15.32 17.07
CA TRP A 116 -6.72 -15.52 18.46
C TRP A 116 -6.58 -17.02 18.73
N SER A 117 -5.35 -17.49 18.84
CA SER A 117 -5.06 -18.92 19.02
C SER A 117 -5.36 -19.45 20.43
N GLY A 118 -5.95 -18.64 21.31
CA GLY A 118 -6.15 -18.97 22.72
C GLY A 118 -4.83 -18.98 23.50
N GLY A 119 -4.75 -18.16 24.54
CA GLY A 119 -3.76 -18.25 25.61
C GLY A 119 -2.28 -18.12 25.23
N PHE A 120 -1.62 -17.11 25.81
CA PHE A 120 -0.17 -17.07 26.05
C PHE A 120 0.25 -18.18 27.07
N ASP A 121 -0.15 -19.44 26.85
CA ASP A 121 -0.15 -20.47 27.90
C ASP A 121 0.98 -21.50 27.78
N LYS A 122 2.24 -21.03 27.77
CA LYS A 122 3.39 -21.94 27.95
C LYS A 122 4.39 -21.53 29.03
N ARG A 123 4.24 -20.35 29.65
CA ARG A 123 5.21 -19.84 30.66
C ARG A 123 4.58 -18.96 31.74
N LEU A 124 3.36 -19.24 32.20
CA LEU A 124 2.83 -18.56 33.39
C LEU A 124 3.73 -18.87 34.59
N THR A 125 4.22 -17.83 35.27
CA THR A 125 5.08 -18.00 36.44
C THR A 125 4.27 -18.51 37.63
N GLY A 126 4.92 -19.19 38.59
CA GLY A 126 4.26 -19.59 39.84
C GLY A 126 3.67 -18.40 40.62
N ARG A 127 4.23 -17.19 40.42
CA ARG A 127 3.72 -15.94 41.01
C ARG A 127 2.42 -15.47 40.37
N TYR A 128 2.25 -15.65 39.05
CA TYR A 128 0.97 -15.41 38.39
C TYR A 128 -0.11 -16.34 38.96
N ARG A 129 0.16 -17.65 39.06
CA ARG A 129 -0.79 -18.63 39.62
C ARG A 129 -1.18 -18.35 41.07
N ALA A 130 -0.28 -17.74 41.83
CA ALA A 130 -0.54 -17.27 43.19
C ALA A 130 -1.36 -15.95 43.24
N GLY A 131 -1.78 -15.40 42.10
CA GLY A 131 -2.54 -14.16 42.00
C GLY A 131 -1.71 -12.89 42.29
N ASN A 132 -0.39 -12.90 42.05
CA ASN A 132 0.43 -11.72 42.29
C ASN A 132 -0.04 -10.55 41.41
N PRO A 133 -0.38 -9.38 41.99
CA PRO A 133 -1.02 -8.30 41.25
C PRO A 133 -0.17 -7.78 40.08
N ARG A 134 1.16 -7.72 40.26
CA ARG A 134 2.07 -7.20 39.23
C ARG A 134 2.17 -8.15 38.04
N ASP A 135 2.20 -9.45 38.30
CA ASP A 135 2.32 -10.46 37.25
C ASP A 135 0.99 -10.61 36.48
N VAL A 136 -0.16 -10.45 37.14
CA VAL A 136 -1.49 -10.41 36.48
C VAL A 136 -1.60 -9.21 35.54
N VAL A 137 -1.19 -8.01 35.99
CA VAL A 137 -1.17 -6.79 35.16
C VAL A 137 -0.27 -6.98 33.93
N ALA A 138 0.99 -7.37 34.14
CA ALA A 138 1.96 -7.52 33.05
C ALA A 138 1.52 -8.56 32.01
N TYR A 139 0.90 -9.66 32.47
CA TYR A 139 0.37 -10.68 31.59
C TYR A 139 -0.77 -10.16 30.71
N LEU A 140 -1.76 -9.50 31.31
CA LEU A 140 -2.92 -9.00 30.58
C LEU A 140 -2.58 -7.82 29.65
N GLU A 141 -1.63 -6.96 30.04
CA GLU A 141 -1.08 -5.94 29.14
C GLU A 141 -0.43 -6.58 27.92
N ALA A 142 0.36 -7.64 28.10
CA ALA A 142 0.97 -8.37 26.99
C ALA A 142 -0.08 -9.01 26.08
N VAL A 143 -1.10 -9.65 26.64
CA VAL A 143 -2.24 -10.23 25.91
C VAL A 143 -2.93 -9.17 25.04
N LEU A 144 -3.30 -8.03 25.63
CA LEU A 144 -4.02 -6.98 24.90
C LEU A 144 -3.16 -6.25 23.87
N THR A 145 -1.84 -6.17 24.09
CA THR A 145 -0.89 -5.58 23.14
C THR A 145 -0.62 -6.49 21.95
N THR A 146 -0.76 -7.81 22.12
CA THR A 146 -0.48 -8.83 21.09
C THR A 146 -1.74 -9.39 20.43
N MET A 147 -2.93 -8.87 20.78
CA MET A 147 -4.17 -9.28 20.15
C MET A 147 -4.09 -9.03 18.64
N PRO A 148 -4.62 -9.94 17.81
CA PRO A 148 -4.58 -9.80 16.36
C PRO A 148 -5.49 -8.64 15.92
N LEU A 149 -4.87 -7.55 15.48
CA LEU A 149 -5.53 -6.38 14.92
C LEU A 149 -4.98 -6.08 13.53
N PRO A 150 -5.75 -5.41 12.65
CA PRO A 150 -5.24 -4.91 11.39
C PRO A 150 -4.09 -3.92 11.59
N ASP A 151 -3.14 -3.88 10.66
CA ASP A 151 -1.89 -3.08 10.74
C ASP A 151 -2.10 -1.57 10.98
N PHE A 152 -3.27 -1.05 10.61
CA PHE A 152 -3.63 0.36 10.79
C PHE A 152 -4.20 0.69 12.18
N ILE A 153 -4.33 -0.29 13.09
CA ILE A 153 -4.76 -0.11 14.48
C ILE A 153 -3.63 -0.55 15.41
N ALA A 154 -3.00 0.41 16.07
CA ALA A 154 -1.99 0.14 17.09
C ALA A 154 -2.63 0.18 18.50
N PRO A 155 -2.70 -0.94 19.23
CA PRO A 155 -3.26 -0.94 20.57
C PRO A 155 -2.33 -0.21 21.54
N LYS A 156 -2.86 0.74 22.31
CA LYS A 156 -2.19 1.27 23.50
C LYS A 156 -3.08 1.08 24.71
N VAL A 157 -2.58 0.31 25.68
CA VAL A 157 -3.36 -0.16 26.80
C VAL A 157 -2.58 0.05 28.09
N LYS A 158 -3.28 0.41 29.15
CA LYS A 158 -2.77 0.35 30.53
C LYS A 158 -3.74 -0.46 31.36
N VAL A 159 -3.21 -1.29 32.25
CA VAL A 159 -4.01 -2.17 33.09
C VAL A 159 -3.69 -1.94 34.55
N ALA A 160 -4.73 -1.91 35.38
CA ALA A 160 -4.62 -1.90 36.83
C ALA A 160 -5.48 -3.02 37.41
N TYR A 161 -4.94 -3.76 38.39
CA TYR A 161 -5.64 -4.89 39.01
C TYR A 161 -5.72 -4.71 40.52
N THR A 162 -6.91 -4.89 41.07
CA THR A 162 -7.18 -4.86 42.51
C THR A 162 -7.56 -6.26 43.00
N PRO A 163 -6.66 -6.96 43.72
CA PRO A 163 -6.89 -8.35 44.13
C PRO A 163 -8.07 -8.54 45.09
N ASN A 164 -8.27 -7.59 46.02
CA ASN A 164 -9.31 -7.70 47.05
C ASN A 164 -10.72 -7.75 46.46
N SER A 165 -10.95 -7.02 45.36
CA SER A 165 -12.23 -6.99 44.64
C SER A 165 -12.20 -7.79 43.34
N ARG A 166 -11.09 -8.47 43.03
CA ARG A 166 -10.86 -9.17 41.75
C ARG A 166 -11.23 -8.33 40.53
N GLN A 167 -10.94 -7.03 40.63
CA GLN A 167 -11.36 -6.03 39.67
C GLN A 167 -10.18 -5.64 38.78
N LEU A 168 -10.40 -5.69 37.48
CA LEU A 168 -9.48 -5.23 36.45
C LEU A 168 -9.97 -3.91 35.85
N VAL A 169 -9.14 -2.88 35.88
CA VAL A 169 -9.39 -1.62 35.17
C VAL A 169 -8.47 -1.60 33.96
N VAL A 170 -9.06 -1.44 32.77
CA VAL A 170 -8.33 -1.35 31.51
C VAL A 170 -8.58 0.03 30.93
N GLU A 171 -7.51 0.78 30.68
CA GLU A 171 -7.53 2.03 29.93
C GLU A 171 -7.05 1.76 28.51
N TYR A 172 -7.94 1.89 27.53
CA TYR A 172 -7.64 1.64 26.12
C TYR A 172 -7.63 2.97 25.32
N GLU A 173 -6.56 3.23 24.58
CA GLU A 173 -6.54 4.36 23.62
C GLU A 173 -7.35 4.00 22.38
N LEU A 174 -8.47 4.69 22.18
CA LEU A 174 -9.29 4.46 20.99
C LEU A 174 -8.60 5.03 19.75
N PRO A 175 -8.66 4.32 18.61
CA PRO A 175 -8.23 4.89 17.35
C PRO A 175 -9.08 6.12 17.01
N THR A 176 -8.50 7.08 16.28
CA THR A 176 -9.24 8.25 15.81
C THR A 176 -10.21 7.86 14.70
N VAL A 177 -11.16 8.75 14.38
CA VAL A 177 -12.15 8.52 13.31
C VAL A 177 -11.51 8.32 11.92
N ASP A 178 -10.24 8.72 11.75
CA ASP A 178 -9.50 8.63 10.48
C ASP A 178 -9.18 7.18 10.07
N ILE A 179 -9.36 6.19 10.94
CA ILE A 179 -9.32 4.78 10.54
C ILE A 179 -10.38 4.46 9.48
N VAL A 180 -11.49 5.21 9.47
CA VAL A 180 -12.55 5.07 8.48
C VAL A 180 -12.18 5.89 7.24
N PRO A 181 -12.00 5.27 6.05
CA PRO A 181 -11.78 6.02 4.82
C PRO A 181 -12.86 7.08 4.58
N ARG A 182 -12.44 8.34 4.37
CA ARG A 182 -13.34 9.44 4.00
C ARG A 182 -13.89 9.28 2.58
N ALA A 183 -13.05 8.78 1.67
CA ALA A 183 -13.46 8.40 0.32
C ALA A 183 -14.30 7.12 0.36
N LYS A 184 -15.47 7.15 -0.28
CA LYS A 184 -16.29 5.94 -0.50
C LYS A 184 -15.83 5.19 -1.74
N LEU A 185 -15.58 5.92 -2.83
CA LEU A 185 -15.23 5.35 -4.14
C LEU A 185 -14.55 6.41 -5.00
N TYR A 186 -13.57 5.99 -5.79
CA TYR A 186 -13.00 6.76 -6.90
C TYR A 186 -13.52 6.25 -8.24
N ARG A 187 -13.78 7.17 -9.18
CA ARG A 187 -14.19 6.83 -10.54
C ARG A 187 -13.35 7.61 -11.55
N PHE A 188 -12.77 6.90 -12.52
CA PHE A 188 -12.07 7.54 -13.63
C PHE A 188 -13.06 7.93 -14.73
N VAL A 189 -13.05 9.20 -15.11
CA VAL A 189 -13.89 9.77 -16.19
C VAL A 189 -13.00 10.01 -17.41
N LYS A 190 -12.97 9.04 -18.33
CA LYS A 190 -12.16 9.07 -19.57
C LYS A 190 -12.32 10.37 -20.37
N SER A 191 -13.54 10.88 -20.47
CA SER A 191 -13.84 12.09 -21.25
C SER A 191 -13.22 13.37 -20.67
N ARG A 192 -12.96 13.41 -19.36
CA ARG A 192 -12.36 14.56 -18.66
C ARG A 192 -10.91 14.31 -18.26
N ASP A 193 -10.41 13.11 -18.53
CA ASP A 193 -9.10 12.62 -18.09
C ASP A 193 -8.83 12.87 -16.59
N ALA A 194 -9.86 12.63 -15.77
CA ALA A 194 -9.84 12.97 -14.35
C ALA A 194 -10.50 11.89 -13.49
N VAL A 195 -9.97 11.71 -12.29
CA VAL A 195 -10.52 10.85 -11.25
C VAL A 195 -11.43 11.68 -10.34
N THR A 196 -12.68 11.26 -10.21
CA THR A 196 -13.66 11.89 -9.32
C THR A 196 -13.81 11.08 -8.04
N GLU A 197 -13.74 11.75 -6.90
CA GLU A 197 -13.98 11.16 -5.58
C GLU A 197 -15.46 11.24 -5.20
N THR A 198 -16.01 10.15 -4.68
CA THR A 198 -17.29 10.14 -3.99
C THR A 198 -17.03 10.10 -2.49
N MET A 199 -17.39 11.15 -1.77
CA MET A 199 -17.22 11.20 -0.31
C MET A 199 -18.20 10.26 0.39
N ARG A 200 -17.78 9.67 1.50
CA ARG A 200 -18.64 8.89 2.38
C ARG A 200 -19.50 9.84 3.24
N PRO A 201 -20.83 9.61 3.34
CA PRO A 201 -21.69 10.39 4.22
C PRO A 201 -21.21 10.35 5.68
N VAL A 202 -21.27 11.49 6.37
CA VAL A 202 -20.83 11.63 7.77
C VAL A 202 -21.56 10.64 8.69
N THR A 203 -22.85 10.40 8.45
CA THR A 203 -23.66 9.42 9.20
C THR A 203 -23.10 8.00 9.05
N GLN A 204 -22.70 7.62 7.84
CA GLN A 204 -22.08 6.33 7.57
C GLN A 204 -20.69 6.21 8.22
N VAL A 205 -19.89 7.28 8.19
CA VAL A 205 -18.59 7.32 8.88
C VAL A 205 -18.75 7.09 10.38
N LYS A 206 -19.69 7.82 11.02
CA LYS A 206 -19.98 7.67 12.44
C LYS A 206 -20.47 6.26 12.79
N GLY A 207 -21.33 5.68 11.95
CA GLY A 207 -21.83 4.31 12.14
C GLY A 207 -20.71 3.26 12.04
N LEU A 208 -19.85 3.34 11.03
CA LEU A 208 -18.71 2.42 10.87
C LEU A 208 -17.73 2.54 12.04
N TYR A 209 -17.43 3.78 12.46
CA TYR A 209 -16.53 4.03 13.58
C TYR A 209 -17.10 3.49 14.91
N ALA A 210 -18.38 3.76 15.20
CA ALA A 210 -19.04 3.27 16.39
C ALA A 210 -19.08 1.73 16.43
N ASN A 211 -19.36 1.09 15.29
CA ASN A 211 -19.34 -0.37 15.16
C ASN A 211 -17.93 -0.92 15.40
N ALA A 212 -16.89 -0.32 14.80
CA ALA A 212 -15.51 -0.74 14.99
C ALA A 212 -15.07 -0.65 16.45
N ILE A 213 -15.40 0.44 17.16
CA ILE A 213 -15.09 0.58 18.59
C ILE A 213 -15.84 -0.46 19.42
N ALA A 214 -17.12 -0.70 19.14
CA ALA A 214 -17.90 -1.70 19.87
C ALA A 214 -17.29 -3.10 19.71
N GLN A 215 -16.89 -3.46 18.49
CA GLN A 215 -16.22 -4.73 18.22
C GLN A 215 -14.86 -4.84 18.90
N LEU A 216 -14.07 -3.77 18.89
CA LEU A 216 -12.78 -3.72 19.57
C LEU A 216 -12.94 -3.90 21.09
N ALA A 217 -13.91 -3.22 21.70
CA ALA A 217 -14.20 -3.37 23.12
C ALA A 217 -14.62 -4.81 23.47
N LEU A 218 -15.46 -5.43 22.65
CA LEU A 218 -15.87 -6.83 22.82
C LEU A 218 -14.69 -7.79 22.63
N LEU A 219 -13.82 -7.53 21.67
CA LEU A 219 -12.62 -8.34 21.43
C LEU A 219 -11.67 -8.28 22.64
N CYS A 220 -11.41 -7.07 23.17
CA CYS A 220 -10.62 -6.90 24.40
C CYS A 220 -11.19 -7.72 25.56
N LEU A 221 -12.50 -7.63 25.79
CA LEU A 221 -13.17 -8.38 26.85
C LEU A 221 -13.05 -9.89 26.64
N ALA A 222 -13.27 -10.35 25.41
CA ALA A 222 -13.14 -11.77 25.08
C ALA A 222 -11.71 -12.27 25.32
N CYS A 223 -10.68 -11.54 24.86
CA CYS A 223 -9.28 -11.88 25.10
C CYS A 223 -8.93 -11.91 26.60
N ILE A 224 -9.43 -10.96 27.40
CA ILE A 224 -9.20 -10.94 28.86
C ILE A 224 -9.80 -12.19 29.51
N PHE A 225 -11.07 -12.49 29.24
CA PHE A 225 -11.76 -13.62 29.87
C PHE A 225 -11.26 -14.98 29.37
N ASP A 226 -10.78 -15.07 28.13
CA ASP A 226 -10.17 -16.27 27.59
C ASP A 226 -8.76 -16.51 28.18
N SER A 227 -8.02 -15.43 28.45
CA SER A 227 -6.66 -15.51 29.01
C SER A 227 -6.63 -15.74 30.53
N ASP A 228 -7.71 -15.41 31.25
CA ASP A 228 -7.81 -15.60 32.71
C ASP A 228 -8.18 -17.05 33.08
N SER A 229 -7.23 -17.97 32.90
CA SER A 229 -7.40 -19.41 33.21
C SER A 229 -7.55 -19.69 34.72
N GLU A 230 -6.88 -18.91 35.55
CA GLU A 230 -6.85 -19.06 37.02
C GLU A 230 -8.02 -18.33 37.72
N ARG A 231 -8.92 -17.69 36.97
CA ARG A 231 -10.11 -16.97 37.45
C ARG A 231 -9.78 -15.91 38.50
N HIS A 232 -8.73 -15.14 38.26
CA HIS A 232 -8.36 -14.02 39.13
C HIS A 232 -9.31 -12.83 38.99
N ILE A 233 -10.09 -12.75 37.90
CA ILE A 233 -10.86 -11.55 37.55
C ILE A 233 -12.35 -11.87 37.52
N GLU A 234 -13.14 -11.06 38.25
CA GLU A 234 -14.60 -11.16 38.29
C GLU A 234 -15.29 -9.97 37.60
N VAL A 235 -14.68 -8.80 37.71
CA VAL A 235 -15.21 -7.54 37.18
C VAL A 235 -14.14 -6.89 36.31
N VAL A 236 -14.50 -6.58 35.07
CA VAL A 236 -13.67 -5.76 34.18
C VAL A 236 -14.32 -4.40 34.02
N VAL A 237 -13.53 -3.34 34.17
CA VAL A 237 -13.94 -1.97 33.88
C VAL A 237 -13.10 -1.50 32.70
N LEU A 238 -13.72 -1.47 31.53
CA LEU A 238 -13.07 -0.94 30.33
C LEU A 238 -13.38 0.55 30.21
N THR A 239 -12.33 1.35 30.33
CA THR A 239 -12.34 2.78 30.13
C THR A 239 -11.54 3.12 28.89
N ALA A 240 -11.92 4.21 28.23
CA ALA A 240 -11.32 4.56 26.96
C ALA A 240 -11.02 6.06 26.91
N TRP A 241 -9.88 6.40 26.32
CA TRP A 241 -9.48 7.78 26.06
C TRP A 241 -9.02 7.90 24.61
N TRP A 242 -9.00 9.12 24.09
CA TRP A 242 -8.47 9.39 22.75
C TRP A 242 -7.44 10.50 22.86
N THR A 243 -6.26 10.30 22.28
CA THR A 243 -5.34 11.41 22.06
C THR A 243 -5.76 12.16 20.82
N ARG A 244 -5.78 13.49 20.90
CA ARG A 244 -5.91 14.34 19.73
C ARG A 244 -4.65 14.13 18.88
N SER A 245 -4.79 13.57 17.69
CA SER A 245 -3.67 13.44 16.75
C SER A 245 -3.07 14.82 16.50
N THR A 246 -1.75 14.93 16.57
CA THR A 246 -1.00 16.16 16.28
C THR A 246 -0.80 16.38 14.78
N HIS A 247 -1.27 15.46 13.94
CA HIS A 247 -1.19 15.57 12.48
C HIS A 247 -2.42 16.32 11.94
N GLU A 248 -2.14 17.54 11.46
CA GLU A 248 -3.00 18.43 10.66
C GLU A 248 -4.29 18.94 11.31
N ALA A 249 -4.13 20.13 11.90
CA ALA A 249 -5.17 21.13 12.04
C ALA A 249 -5.75 21.49 10.65
N ASP A 250 -6.75 20.74 10.19
CA ASP A 250 -7.80 21.28 9.35
C ASP A 250 -9.02 20.35 9.31
N ASN A 251 -10.14 20.86 9.81
CA ASN A 251 -11.44 20.94 9.10
C ASN A 251 -12.65 20.71 10.04
N ARG A 252 -13.22 21.82 10.52
CA ARG A 252 -14.65 22.11 10.76
C ARG A 252 -15.58 20.99 11.27
N PHE A 253 -15.16 20.22 12.26
CA PHE A 253 -16.09 19.45 13.10
C PHE A 253 -16.09 19.92 14.57
N ASP A 254 -15.68 21.17 14.82
CA ASP A 254 -15.83 21.80 16.12
C ASP A 254 -17.27 22.27 16.31
N ARG A 255 -18.09 21.36 16.85
CA ARG A 255 -19.04 21.74 17.89
C ARG A 255 -19.01 20.69 18.99
N ALA A 256 -18.45 21.14 20.11
CA ALA A 256 -18.44 20.58 21.44
C ALA A 256 -19.39 19.38 21.69
N SER A 257 -18.80 18.26 22.08
CA SER A 257 -19.41 17.32 23.01
C SER A 257 -18.33 16.78 23.96
N SER A 258 -18.42 17.20 25.22
CA SER A 258 -17.70 16.66 26.38
C SER A 258 -17.92 15.14 26.53
N PRO A 259 -17.12 14.43 27.34
CA PRO A 259 -16.96 12.98 27.25
C PRO A 259 -18.20 12.26 27.80
N CYS A 260 -18.92 11.55 26.93
CA CYS A 260 -19.76 10.44 27.36
C CYS A 260 -18.89 9.17 27.34
N ALA A 261 -18.00 9.04 28.34
CA ALA A 261 -17.42 7.75 28.67
C ALA A 261 -18.45 7.01 29.53
N SER A 262 -19.32 6.23 28.90
CA SER A 262 -20.14 5.27 29.63
C SER A 262 -19.22 4.09 30.00
N PRO A 263 -18.89 3.85 31.29
CA PRO A 263 -18.14 2.68 31.67
C PRO A 263 -18.96 1.43 31.31
N VAL A 264 -18.38 0.53 30.52
CA VAL A 264 -18.98 -0.78 30.27
C VAL A 264 -18.43 -1.71 31.35
N THR A 265 -19.30 -2.15 32.27
CA THR A 265 -18.94 -3.03 33.37
C THR A 265 -19.57 -4.41 33.17
N PRO A 266 -18.93 -5.32 32.41
CA PRO A 266 -19.32 -6.72 32.40
C PRO A 266 -18.90 -7.40 33.71
N SER A 267 -19.85 -8.06 34.37
CA SER A 267 -19.62 -8.90 35.54
C SER A 267 -19.94 -10.35 35.21
N ARG A 268 -19.03 -11.29 35.50
CA ARG A 268 -19.31 -12.72 35.35
C ARG A 268 -19.96 -13.24 36.64
N ARG A 269 -21.23 -13.66 36.58
CA ARG A 269 -21.92 -14.30 37.71
C ARG A 269 -21.57 -15.79 37.73
N LEU A 270 -20.98 -16.27 38.83
CA LEU A 270 -20.75 -17.70 39.06
C LEU A 270 -22.08 -18.34 39.49
N THR A 271 -22.54 -19.35 38.74
CA THR A 271 -23.43 -20.42 39.24
C THR A 271 -22.59 -21.65 39.51
#